data_AF-A0A6A2FC17-F1
#
_entry.id   AF-A0A6A2FC17-F1
#
_cell.length_a   1.000
_cell.length_b   1.000
_cell.length_c   1.000
_cell.angle_alpha   90.00
_cell.angle_beta   90.00
_cell.angle_gamma   90.00
#
_symmetry.space_group_name_H-M   'P 1'
#
loop_
_entity.id
_entity.type
_entity.pdbx_description
1 polymer ?
#
loop_
_entity_poly.entity_id
_entity_poly.type
_entity_poly.pdbx_seq_one_letter_code
_entity_poly.pdbx_strand_id
1 'polypeptide(L)'
;MEAHHKLPDYELEVQFEQCTLPAALFTHEAHIRLAWIHINKYGMNRAIINLCAQIKNYARSLGREEKFNQTLTVAAVKTVNHFMQKSVSNTFQEFITEFPELKNRFKSLLDEQYGFDVLNTEEAKVEFLERDLLPQE
;
A
#
# COMPACT_ATOMS: atom_id res chain seq x y z
N MET A 1 5.74 12.28 14.93
CA MET A 1 5.03 12.70 13.71
C MET A 1 5.94 12.42 12.54
N GLU A 2 5.52 11.55 11.63
CA GLU A 2 6.36 11.20 10.48
C GLU A 2 6.40 12.37 9.48
N ALA A 3 7.53 12.51 8.77
CA ALA A 3 7.80 13.70 7.98
C ALA A 3 6.87 13.86 6.76
N HIS A 4 6.24 12.78 6.28
CA HIS A 4 5.27 12.83 5.18
C HIS A 4 3.99 13.58 5.55
N HIS A 5 3.63 13.71 6.83
CA HIS A 5 2.44 14.47 7.27
C HIS A 5 2.47 15.95 6.88
N LYS A 6 3.66 16.49 6.61
CA LYS A 6 3.83 17.88 6.20
C LYS A 6 3.54 18.12 4.72
N LEU A 7 3.49 17.05 3.91
CA LEU A 7 3.12 17.14 2.51
C LEU A 7 1.60 16.93 2.36
N PRO A 8 0.90 17.77 1.58
CA PRO A 8 -0.50 17.52 1.22
C PRO A 8 -0.61 16.25 0.36
N ASP A 9 -1.77 15.59 0.41
CA ASP A 9 -2.01 14.30 -0.27
C ASP A 9 -1.67 14.35 -1.77
N TYR A 10 -2.10 15.42 -2.44
CA TYR A 10 -1.82 15.65 -3.86
C TYR A 10 -0.32 15.75 -4.15
N GLU A 11 0.43 16.44 -3.30
CA GLU A 11 1.87 16.61 -3.51
C GLU A 11 2.63 15.30 -3.25
N LEU A 12 2.18 14.51 -2.27
CA LEU A 12 2.71 13.16 -2.05
C LEU A 12 2.47 12.26 -3.27
N GLU A 13 1.26 12.25 -3.82
CA GLU A 13 0.90 11.50 -5.05
C GLU A 13 1.78 11.90 -6.23
N VAL A 14 1.90 13.21 -6.50
CA VAL A 14 2.68 13.74 -7.63
C VAL A 14 4.18 13.49 -7.47
N GLN A 15 4.76 13.73 -6.29
CA GLN A 15 6.18 13.49 -6.06
C GLN A 15 6.52 12.00 -6.17
N PHE A 16 5.61 11.12 -5.75
CA PHE A 16 5.79 9.68 -5.89
C PHE A 16 5.72 9.24 -7.37
N GLU A 17 4.72 9.73 -8.10
CA GLU A 17 4.56 9.48 -9.53
C GLU A 17 5.77 9.94 -10.35
N GLN A 18 6.31 11.11 -10.02
CA GLN A 18 7.48 11.68 -10.69
C GLN A 18 8.82 11.08 -10.23
N CYS A 19 8.79 10.13 -9.29
CA CYS A 19 9.99 9.56 -8.66
C CYS A 19 10.92 10.61 -8.01
N THR A 20 10.36 11.73 -7.56
CA THR A 20 11.10 12.82 -6.90
C THR A 20 10.96 12.77 -5.38
N LEU A 21 10.06 11.92 -4.85
CA LEU A 21 9.89 11.75 -3.41
C LEU A 21 11.20 11.27 -2.76
N PRO A 22 11.72 11.96 -1.73
CA PRO A 22 12.88 11.50 -0.98
C PRO A 22 12.62 10.13 -0.33
N ALA A 23 13.57 9.20 -0.45
CA ALA A 23 13.45 7.85 0.14
C ALA A 23 13.20 7.87 1.67
N ALA A 24 13.63 8.92 2.37
CA ALA A 24 13.36 9.11 3.80
C ALA A 24 11.87 9.38 4.12
N LEU A 25 11.09 9.86 3.15
CA LEU A 25 9.64 10.07 3.27
C LEU A 25 8.85 8.83 2.82
N PHE A 26 9.50 7.86 2.18
CA PHE A 26 8.89 6.61 1.74
C PHE A 26 8.83 5.60 2.89
N THR A 27 8.10 5.95 3.95
CA THR A 27 7.89 5.09 5.13
C THR A 27 6.71 4.15 4.92
N HIS A 28 6.56 3.15 5.81
CA HIS A 28 5.39 2.25 5.80
C HIS A 28 4.06 3.00 5.85
N GLU A 29 3.97 4.03 6.69
CA GLU A 29 2.75 4.83 6.79
C GLU A 29 2.49 5.65 5.51
N ALA A 30 3.55 6.13 4.84
CA ALA A 30 3.41 6.79 3.55
C ALA A 30 2.86 5.85 2.45
N HIS A 31 3.18 4.55 2.49
CA HIS A 31 2.59 3.56 1.56
C HIS A 31 1.08 3.42 1.79
N ILE A 32 0.65 3.31 3.05
CA ILE A 32 -0.77 3.20 3.40
C ILE A 32 -1.51 4.47 2.98
N ARG A 33 -0.89 5.64 3.18
CA ARG A 33 -1.46 6.92 2.75
C ARG A 33 -1.62 6.98 1.23
N LEU A 34 -0.61 6.56 0.46
CA LEU A 34 -0.70 6.48 -1.01
C LEU A 34 -1.82 5.53 -1.46
N ALA A 35 -1.94 4.36 -0.83
CA ALA A 35 -3.04 3.43 -1.07
C ALA A 35 -4.40 4.08 -0.81
N TRP A 36 -4.57 4.73 0.35
CA TRP A 36 -5.80 5.42 0.73
C TRP A 36 -6.20 6.52 -0.27
N ILE A 37 -5.25 7.37 -0.68
CA ILE A 37 -5.47 8.43 -1.67
C ILE A 37 -5.92 7.85 -3.00
N HIS A 38 -5.21 6.84 -3.51
CA HIS A 38 -5.53 6.21 -4.79
C HIS A 38 -6.88 5.49 -4.78
N ILE A 39 -7.21 4.79 -3.68
CA ILE A 39 -8.50 4.12 -3.53
C ILE A 39 -9.63 5.14 -3.53
N ASN A 40 -9.49 6.24 -2.77
CA ASN A 40 -10.51 7.28 -2.69
C ASN A 40 -10.73 7.99 -4.04
N LYS A 41 -9.64 8.26 -4.78
CA LYS A 41 -9.67 9.02 -6.04
C LYS A 41 -10.04 8.18 -7.27
N TYR A 42 -9.59 6.93 -7.34
CA TYR A 42 -9.70 6.10 -8.55
C TYR A 42 -10.43 4.76 -8.33
N GLY A 43 -10.70 4.38 -7.09
CA GLY A 43 -11.22 3.06 -6.71
C GLY A 43 -10.13 1.97 -6.64
N MET A 44 -10.44 0.88 -5.93
CA MET A 44 -9.49 -0.21 -5.63
C MET A 44 -8.76 -0.77 -6.86
N ASN A 45 -9.49 -1.10 -7.93
CA ASN A 45 -8.89 -1.75 -9.11
C ASN A 45 -7.88 -0.83 -9.82
N ARG A 46 -8.20 0.46 -9.97
CA ARG A 46 -7.26 1.43 -10.55
C ARG A 46 -6.13 1.77 -9.58
N ALA A 47 -6.40 1.81 -8.27
CA ALA A 47 -5.38 2.01 -7.27
C ALA A 47 -4.28 0.94 -7.35
N ILE A 48 -4.67 -0.34 -7.49
CA ILE A 48 -3.74 -1.45 -7.67
C ILE A 48 -2.84 -1.23 -8.90
N ILE A 49 -3.44 -0.95 -10.07
CA ILE A 49 -2.70 -0.75 -11.33
C ILE A 49 -1.73 0.42 -11.20
N ASN A 50 -2.20 1.56 -10.71
CA ASN A 50 -1.40 2.77 -10.60
C ASN A 50 -0.24 2.58 -9.61
N LEU A 51 -0.51 2.01 -8.43
CA LEU A 51 0.52 1.84 -7.40
C LEU A 51 1.54 0.77 -7.78
N CYS A 52 1.13 -0.32 -8.42
CA CYS A 52 2.09 -1.30 -8.93
C CYS A 52 3.06 -0.65 -9.94
N ALA A 53 2.54 0.15 -10.87
CA ALA A 53 3.37 0.87 -11.84
C ALA A 53 4.27 1.92 -11.17
N GLN A 54 3.71 2.75 -10.29
CA GLN A 54 4.45 3.82 -9.61
C GLN A 54 5.52 3.28 -8.67
N ILE A 55 5.22 2.29 -7.83
CA ILE A 55 6.20 1.70 -6.91
C ILE A 55 7.31 1.00 -7.69
N LYS A 56 6.97 0.27 -8.77
CA LYS A 56 7.98 -0.35 -9.64
C LYS A 56 8.91 0.70 -10.28
N ASN A 57 8.35 1.77 -10.82
CA ASN A 57 9.12 2.87 -11.41
C ASN A 57 9.98 3.59 -10.36
N TYR A 58 9.43 3.83 -9.18
CA TYR A 58 10.13 4.43 -8.05
C TYR A 58 11.30 3.56 -7.59
N ALA A 59 11.06 2.26 -7.39
CA ALA A 59 12.10 1.29 -7.04
C ALA A 59 13.20 1.24 -8.11
N ARG A 60 12.82 1.25 -9.39
CA ARG A 60 13.77 1.34 -10.51
C ARG A 60 14.59 2.63 -10.49
N SER A 61 13.97 3.78 -10.23
CA SER A 61 14.66 5.07 -10.13
C SER A 61 15.74 5.09 -9.05
N LEU A 62 15.54 4.30 -7.98
CA LEU A 62 16.50 4.11 -6.89
C LEU A 62 17.50 2.97 -7.14
N GLY A 63 17.44 2.30 -8.31
CA GLY A 63 18.26 1.13 -8.64
C GLY A 63 17.96 -0.10 -7.80
N ARG A 64 16.72 -0.23 -7.31
CA ARG A 64 16.25 -1.29 -6.39
C ARG A 64 14.98 -1.99 -6.89
N GLU A 65 14.86 -2.16 -8.20
CA GLU A 65 13.68 -2.79 -8.81
C GLU A 65 13.42 -4.21 -8.26
N GLU A 66 14.47 -4.93 -7.86
CA GLU A 66 14.40 -6.26 -7.26
C GLU A 66 13.65 -6.30 -5.91
N LYS A 67 13.46 -5.14 -5.27
CA LYS A 67 12.70 -5.01 -4.02
C LYS A 67 11.21 -4.81 -4.26
N PHE A 68 10.80 -4.55 -5.50
CA PHE A 68 9.39 -4.46 -5.83
C PHE A 68 8.73 -5.82 -5.69
N ASN A 69 7.56 -5.83 -5.06
CA ASN A 69 6.75 -7.02 -4.92
C ASN A 69 5.30 -6.68 -5.28
N GLN A 70 4.85 -7.24 -6.40
CA GLN A 70 3.51 -6.97 -6.92
C GLN A 70 2.44 -7.51 -5.98
N THR A 71 2.58 -8.73 -5.46
CA THR A 71 1.58 -9.29 -4.53
C THR A 71 1.48 -8.49 -3.26
N LEU A 72 2.61 -8.09 -2.68
CA LEU A 72 2.63 -7.25 -1.49
C LEU A 72 1.88 -5.92 -1.71
N THR A 73 2.11 -5.29 -2.87
CA THR A 73 1.43 -4.04 -3.24
C THR A 73 -0.08 -4.24 -3.39
N VAL A 74 -0.49 -5.28 -4.13
CA VAL A 74 -1.91 -5.58 -4.36
C VAL A 74 -2.60 -5.94 -3.04
N ALA A 75 -1.97 -6.79 -2.23
CA ALA A 75 -2.43 -7.18 -0.91
C ALA A 75 -2.62 -5.95 -0.03
N ALA A 76 -1.63 -5.07 0.02
CA ALA A 76 -1.70 -3.84 0.79
C ALA A 76 -2.90 -2.97 0.40
N VAL A 77 -3.13 -2.76 -0.90
CA VAL A 77 -4.27 -1.97 -1.40
C VAL A 77 -5.59 -2.65 -1.06
N LYS A 78 -5.71 -3.97 -1.23
CA LYS A 78 -6.91 -4.74 -0.86
C LYS A 78 -7.19 -4.65 0.65
N THR A 79 -6.18 -4.79 1.50
CA THR A 79 -6.30 -4.66 2.95
C THR A 79 -6.77 -3.25 3.33
N VAL A 80 -6.11 -2.20 2.82
CA VAL A 80 -6.52 -0.80 3.09
C VAL A 80 -7.96 -0.55 2.64
N ASN A 81 -8.34 -1.01 1.44
CA ASN A 81 -9.72 -0.87 0.97
C ASN A 81 -10.72 -1.59 1.88
N HIS A 82 -10.41 -2.80 2.37
CA HIS A 82 -11.27 -3.52 3.30
C HIS A 82 -11.53 -2.73 4.59
N PHE A 83 -10.49 -2.11 5.17
CA PHE A 83 -10.65 -1.25 6.34
C PHE A 83 -11.37 0.06 6.00
N MET A 84 -11.12 0.66 4.83
CA MET A 84 -11.84 1.87 4.39
C MET A 84 -13.34 1.65 4.27
N GLN A 85 -13.79 0.47 3.81
CA GLN A 85 -15.23 0.14 3.75
C GLN A 85 -15.88 -0.02 5.13
N LYS A 86 -15.08 -0.30 6.17
CA LYS A 86 -15.53 -0.43 7.56
C LYS A 86 -15.38 0.86 8.36
N SER A 87 -14.56 1.78 7.87
CA SER A 87 -14.25 3.05 8.52
C SER A 87 -15.36 4.07 8.30
N VAL A 88 -15.57 4.92 9.30
CA VAL A 88 -16.37 6.15 9.17
C VAL A 88 -15.50 7.40 9.07
N SER A 89 -14.18 7.23 9.06
CA SER A 89 -13.19 8.30 9.03
C SER A 89 -13.14 8.96 7.66
N ASN A 90 -13.09 10.30 7.65
CA ASN A 90 -13.02 11.08 6.41
C ASN A 90 -11.59 11.51 6.06
N THR A 91 -10.66 11.38 7.00
CA THR A 91 -9.27 11.77 6.85
C THR A 91 -8.33 10.59 7.11
N PHE A 92 -7.16 10.62 6.47
CA PHE A 92 -6.13 9.60 6.70
C PHE A 92 -5.68 9.52 8.17
N GLN A 93 -5.61 10.66 8.88
CA GLN A 93 -5.21 10.70 10.28
C GLN A 93 -6.22 10.01 11.21
N GLU A 94 -7.51 10.22 10.97
CA GLU A 94 -8.57 9.51 11.70
C GLU A 94 -8.52 8.03 11.35
N PHE A 95 -8.39 7.68 10.07
CA PHE A 95 -8.32 6.29 9.62
C PHE A 95 -7.17 5.50 10.25
N ILE A 96 -5.95 6.06 10.28
CA ILE A 96 -4.79 5.38 10.88
C ILE A 96 -4.87 5.31 12.42
N THR A 97 -5.65 6.21 13.03
CA THR A 97 -5.92 6.23 14.47
C THR A 97 -7.02 5.25 14.85
N GLU A 98 -8.04 5.10 14.00
CA GLU A 98 -9.13 4.14 14.13
C GLU A 98 -8.62 2.70 13.95
N PHE A 99 -7.71 2.49 12.99
CA PHE A 99 -7.10 1.18 12.71
C PHE A 99 -5.58 1.21 12.92
N PRO A 100 -5.10 1.31 14.17
CA PRO A 100 -3.66 1.34 14.47
C PRO A 100 -2.96 0.03 14.09
N GLU A 101 -3.72 -1.05 13.87
CA GLU A 101 -3.22 -2.34 13.38
C GLU A 101 -2.60 -2.23 11.98
N LEU A 102 -3.11 -1.34 11.12
CA LEU A 102 -2.52 -1.08 9.80
C LEU A 102 -1.09 -0.52 9.92
N LYS A 103 -0.79 0.20 11.00
CA LYS A 103 0.56 0.73 11.26
C LYS A 103 1.44 -0.28 11.97
N ASN A 104 0.92 -0.93 13.02
CA ASN A 104 1.72 -1.69 13.97
C ASN A 104 1.78 -3.20 13.66
N ARG A 105 0.78 -3.72 12.96
CA ARG A 105 0.57 -5.17 12.74
C ARG A 105 0.31 -5.51 11.27
N PHE A 106 0.65 -4.61 10.36
CA PHE A 106 0.40 -4.81 8.93
C PHE A 106 0.99 -6.10 8.39
N LYS A 107 2.23 -6.40 8.76
CA LYS A 107 2.89 -7.64 8.37
C LYS A 107 2.12 -8.87 8.87
N SER A 108 1.66 -8.83 10.12
CA SER A 108 0.86 -9.92 10.69
C SER A 108 -0.49 -10.07 9.97
N LEU A 109 -1.17 -8.97 9.64
CA LEU A 109 -2.41 -9.01 8.85
C LEU A 109 -2.19 -9.66 7.48
N LEU A 110 -1.07 -9.32 6.82
CA LEU A 110 -0.70 -9.91 5.54
C LEU A 110 -0.30 -11.39 5.67
N ASP A 111 0.43 -11.77 6.71
CA ASP A 111 0.80 -13.16 6.99
C ASP A 111 -0.46 -14.01 7.29
N GLU A 112 -1.45 -13.46 7.99
CA GLU A 112 -2.74 -14.12 8.22
C GLU A 112 -3.52 -14.29 6.90
N GLN A 113 -3.51 -13.27 6.04
CA GLN A 113 -4.23 -13.25 4.76
C GLN A 113 -3.58 -14.07 3.65
N TYR A 114 -2.24 -14.19 3.59
CA TYR A 114 -1.52 -14.86 2.50
C TYR A 114 -0.77 -16.12 2.95
N GLY A 115 -0.53 -16.28 4.26
CA GLY A 115 0.26 -17.36 4.82
C GLY A 115 1.72 -16.93 4.94
N PHE A 116 2.39 -17.37 6.01
CA PHE A 116 3.82 -17.12 6.20
C PHE A 116 4.60 -17.62 4.97
N ASP A 117 5.53 -16.81 4.48
CA ASP A 117 6.40 -17.05 3.31
C ASP A 117 5.82 -16.90 1.89
N VAL A 118 4.50 -16.92 1.68
CA VAL A 118 3.93 -16.77 0.31
C VAL A 118 4.30 -15.43 -0.31
N LEU A 119 4.29 -14.36 0.48
CA LEU A 119 4.66 -13.02 0.01
C LEU A 119 6.16 -12.87 -0.27
N ASN A 120 7.01 -13.78 0.18
CA ASN A 120 8.46 -13.71 -0.04
C ASN A 120 8.92 -14.48 -1.28
N THR A 121 8.04 -15.24 -1.93
CA THR A 121 8.43 -16.05 -3.09
C THR A 121 8.64 -15.19 -4.35
N GLU A 122 9.42 -15.70 -5.30
CA GLU A 122 9.65 -15.02 -6.58
C GLU A 122 8.35 -14.94 -7.39
N GLU A 123 7.46 -15.93 -7.28
CA GLU A 123 6.15 -15.87 -7.95
C GLU A 123 5.32 -14.69 -7.44
N ALA A 124 5.28 -14.46 -6.13
CA ALA A 124 4.55 -13.35 -5.52
C ALA A 124 5.10 -11.98 -5.94
N LYS A 125 6.40 -11.89 -6.27
CA LYS A 125 7.00 -10.64 -6.76
C LYS A 125 6.57 -10.31 -8.18
N VAL A 126 6.42 -11.33 -9.03
CA VAL A 126 6.18 -11.19 -10.48
C VAL A 126 4.69 -11.16 -10.81
N GLU A 127 3.88 -11.98 -10.14
CA GLU A 127 2.45 -12.09 -10.39
C GLU A 127 1.68 -11.94 -9.07
N PHE A 128 0.47 -11.38 -9.15
CA PHE A 128 -0.40 -11.32 -7.98
C PHE A 128 -0.93 -12.72 -7.66
N LEU A 129 -0.45 -13.31 -6.57
CA LEU A 129 -1.01 -14.56 -6.06
C LEU A 129 -2.28 -14.24 -5.28
N GLU A 130 -3.44 -14.42 -5.90
CA GLU A 130 -4.70 -14.31 -5.18
C GLU A 130 -4.79 -15.46 -4.17
N ARG A 131 -4.76 -15.16 -2.87
CA ARG A 131 -5.29 -16.11 -1.90
C ARG A 131 -6.79 -16.18 -2.13
N ASP A 132 -7.27 -17.38 -2.43
CA ASP A 132 -8.66 -17.75 -2.40
C ASP A 132 -9.19 -17.35 -1.01
N LEU A 133 -9.74 -16.13 -0.94
CA LEU A 133 -10.51 -15.67 0.19
C LEU A 133 -11.74 -16.55 0.15
N LEU A 134 -11.64 -17.73 0.77
CA LEU A 134 -12.78 -18.57 1.07
C LEU A 134 -13.88 -17.63 1.56
N PRO A 135 -15.07 -17.67 0.95
CA PRO A 135 -16.18 -16.84 1.40
C PRO A 135 -16.34 -17.10 2.89
N GLN A 136 -16.23 -16.05 3.71
CA GLN A 136 -16.69 -16.12 5.08
C GLN A 136 -18.22 -16.22 5.00
N GLU A 137 -18.71 -17.47 4.96
CA GLU A 137 -20.09 -17.81 5.30
C GLU A 137 -20.35 -17.59 6.79
#